data_AF-A0AAD5T731-F1
#
_entry.id   AF-A0AAD5T731-F1
#
_cell.length_a   1.000
_cell.length_b   1.000
_cell.length_c   1.000
_cell.angle_alpha   90.00
_cell.angle_beta   90.00
_cell.angle_gamma   90.00
#
_symmetry.space_group_name_H-M   'P 1'
#
loop_
_entity.id
_entity.type
_entity.pdbx_description
1 polymer ?
#
loop_
_entity_poly.entity_id
_entity_poly.type
_entity_poly.pdbx_seq_one_letter_code
_entity_poly.pdbx_strand_id
1 'polypeptide(L)'
;MGFGLKLAGNTGRWGPVTSTLDWCEENYIVSEYIAEFWNSTSNAVYLALCAFAIRSFIKLGITESRPYWSMAGFAIVGLGSFCFHGSLLFHTQMMDELPMIYCSCVLVFANLRVFPETNKDNNVLFAALTAYSIVVTATYLYVINPVFHQVSYGLLVSILTFLPPVQFYHIKNNYPQYSNRIEGLWKIYWYDIISYLGGFFLWNVDNNICESLRAIRKEVGYPLRVLFELHVWWHVGTGIGSYAAVVMVTYMRCLATGRDDIELRWAGGIFPVLISRLNEKQIADLAKSEQKKTA
;
A
#
# COMPACT_ATOMS: atom_id res chain seq x y z
N MET A 1 -2.16 -38.71 -6.12
CA MET A 1 -2.20 -38.70 -4.64
C MET A 1 -1.07 -37.81 -4.12
N GLY A 2 -1.13 -36.50 -4.41
CA GLY A 2 0.00 -35.57 -4.26
C GLY A 2 -0.22 -34.55 -3.14
N PHE A 3 0.85 -34.23 -2.42
CA PHE A 3 1.00 -33.06 -1.53
C PHE A 3 0.13 -32.92 -0.27
N GLY A 4 -0.48 -33.99 0.25
CA GLY A 4 -1.10 -33.96 1.59
C GLY A 4 -2.22 -32.90 1.76
N LEU A 5 -2.81 -32.45 0.66
CA LEU A 5 -3.83 -31.41 0.63
C LEU A 5 -5.14 -31.93 1.24
N LYS A 6 -5.81 -31.08 2.01
CA LYS A 6 -7.12 -31.39 2.61
C LYS A 6 -8.25 -31.09 1.63
N LEU A 7 -9.43 -31.68 1.89
CA LEU A 7 -10.67 -31.26 1.25
C LEU A 7 -11.02 -29.84 1.71
N ALA A 8 -11.40 -28.98 0.78
CA ALA A 8 -11.85 -27.64 1.12
C ALA A 8 -13.09 -27.69 2.03
N GLY A 9 -13.17 -26.77 2.99
CA GLY A 9 -14.34 -26.65 3.87
C GLY A 9 -14.31 -25.38 4.70
N ASN A 10 -15.47 -24.90 5.14
CA ASN A 10 -15.59 -23.61 5.84
C ASN A 10 -15.47 -23.71 7.38
N THR A 11 -14.94 -24.84 7.88
CA THR A 11 -14.74 -25.10 9.30
C THR A 11 -13.29 -25.51 9.56
N GLY A 12 -12.41 -24.51 9.62
CA GLY A 12 -11.02 -24.70 10.04
C GLY A 12 -10.83 -24.48 11.53
N ARG A 13 -9.59 -24.25 11.96
CA ARG A 13 -9.24 -24.11 13.39
C ARG A 13 -9.94 -22.92 14.08
N TRP A 14 -10.27 -21.88 13.33
CA TRP A 14 -10.83 -20.62 13.84
C TRP A 14 -12.35 -20.60 13.97
N GLY A 15 -13.02 -21.71 13.66
CA GLY A 15 -14.48 -21.81 13.65
C GLY A 15 -15.08 -21.58 12.26
N PRO A 16 -16.40 -21.39 12.16
CA PRO A 16 -17.07 -21.14 10.89
C PRO A 16 -16.75 -19.73 10.34
N VAL A 17 -16.75 -19.61 9.01
CA VAL A 17 -16.65 -18.33 8.31
C VAL A 17 -17.76 -17.38 8.77
N THR A 18 -17.39 -16.16 9.17
CA THR A 18 -18.32 -15.10 9.59
C THR A 18 -18.14 -13.79 8.82
N SER A 19 -17.09 -13.68 8.01
CA SER A 19 -16.89 -12.54 7.11
C SER A 19 -18.02 -12.42 6.09
N THR A 20 -18.18 -11.21 5.54
CA THR A 20 -19.14 -10.97 4.46
C THR A 20 -18.59 -11.37 3.09
N LEU A 21 -17.28 -11.61 3.02
CA LEU A 21 -16.53 -11.99 1.83
C LEU A 21 -15.75 -13.29 2.08
N ASP A 22 -15.70 -14.13 1.06
CA ASP A 22 -14.94 -15.37 0.95
C ASP A 22 -14.37 -15.38 -0.48
N TRP A 23 -13.04 -15.43 -0.64
CA TRP A 23 -12.41 -15.17 -1.93
C TRP A 23 -12.28 -16.44 -2.76
N CYS A 24 -11.65 -16.34 -3.93
CA CYS A 24 -11.58 -17.46 -4.85
C CYS A 24 -10.65 -18.59 -4.38
N GLU A 25 -9.68 -18.34 -3.49
CA GLU A 25 -8.84 -19.40 -2.94
C GLU A 25 -9.69 -20.43 -2.18
N GLU A 26 -9.30 -21.71 -2.20
CA GLU A 26 -10.07 -22.74 -1.49
C GLU A 26 -9.66 -22.85 -0.02
N ASN A 27 -10.65 -22.76 0.86
CA ASN A 27 -10.46 -22.69 2.31
C ASN A 27 -9.84 -23.96 2.92
N TYR A 28 -8.78 -23.75 3.71
CA TYR A 28 -8.03 -24.71 4.52
C TYR A 28 -7.45 -25.91 3.74
N ILE A 29 -7.25 -25.77 2.42
CA ILE A 29 -6.66 -26.84 1.58
C ILE A 29 -5.20 -27.12 1.96
N VAL A 30 -4.41 -26.07 2.25
CA VAL A 30 -2.97 -26.19 2.54
C VAL A 30 -2.71 -26.39 4.03
N SER A 31 -3.48 -25.73 4.89
CA SER A 31 -3.33 -25.77 6.35
C SER A 31 -4.69 -25.66 7.03
N GLU A 32 -4.87 -26.31 8.19
CA GLU A 32 -6.08 -26.12 9.01
C GLU A 32 -6.09 -24.82 9.81
N TYR A 33 -4.94 -24.14 9.89
CA TYR A 33 -4.77 -22.90 10.66
C TYR A 33 -4.92 -21.64 9.82
N ILE A 34 -4.83 -21.75 8.48
CA ILE A 34 -4.87 -20.63 7.55
C ILE A 34 -5.89 -20.98 6.47
N ALA A 35 -6.99 -20.22 6.40
CA ALA A 35 -8.09 -20.48 5.47
C ALA A 35 -7.64 -20.34 4.02
N GLU A 36 -7.22 -19.15 3.62
CA GLU A 36 -6.70 -18.89 2.28
C GLU A 36 -5.18 -18.73 2.38
N PHE A 37 -4.44 -19.83 2.22
CA PHE A 37 -3.02 -19.88 2.53
C PHE A 37 -2.18 -18.92 1.70
N TRP A 38 -2.42 -18.86 0.39
CA TRP A 38 -1.66 -18.01 -0.52
C TRP A 38 -2.07 -16.55 -0.38
N ASN A 39 -3.36 -16.25 -0.25
CA ASN A 39 -3.87 -14.91 0.02
C ASN A 39 -3.34 -14.37 1.36
N SER A 40 -3.32 -15.19 2.41
CA SER A 40 -2.67 -14.81 3.68
C SER A 40 -1.19 -14.53 3.51
N THR A 41 -0.42 -15.51 3.04
CA THR A 41 1.04 -15.43 3.08
C THR A 41 1.63 -14.41 2.10
N SER A 42 0.92 -14.11 1.01
CA SER A 42 1.31 -13.04 0.07
C SER A 42 1.36 -11.66 0.70
N ASN A 43 0.66 -11.43 1.81
CA ASN A 43 0.73 -10.19 2.57
C ASN A 43 2.11 -9.88 3.19
N ALA A 44 3.01 -10.87 3.24
CA ALA A 44 4.40 -10.65 3.61
C ALA A 44 5.10 -9.61 2.71
N VAL A 45 4.63 -9.42 1.46
CA VAL A 45 5.13 -8.38 0.55
C VAL A 45 4.93 -6.97 1.13
N TYR A 46 3.77 -6.65 1.71
CA TYR A 46 3.56 -5.34 2.35
C TYR A 46 4.57 -5.11 3.46
N LEU A 47 4.77 -6.10 4.34
CA LEU A 47 5.68 -5.99 5.48
C LEU A 47 7.13 -5.79 5.01
N ALA A 48 7.57 -6.55 4.01
CA ALA A 48 8.91 -6.45 3.45
C ALA A 48 9.15 -5.06 2.82
N LEU A 49 8.21 -4.57 2.00
CA LEU A 49 8.31 -3.27 1.35
C LEU A 49 8.28 -2.12 2.36
N CYS A 50 7.40 -2.17 3.36
CA CYS A 50 7.31 -1.16 4.42
C CYS A 50 8.58 -1.13 5.28
N ALA A 51 9.10 -2.29 5.68
CA ALA A 51 10.34 -2.38 6.44
C ALA A 51 11.54 -1.85 5.64
N PHE A 52 11.62 -2.19 4.35
CA PHE A 52 12.63 -1.65 3.44
C PHE A 52 12.55 -0.12 3.33
N ALA A 53 11.34 0.42 3.12
CA ALA A 53 11.12 1.85 3.00
C ALA A 53 11.51 2.62 4.27
N ILE A 54 11.01 2.18 5.43
CA ILE A 54 11.30 2.79 6.73
C ILE A 54 12.81 2.80 6.98
N ARG A 55 13.49 1.66 6.77
CA ARG A 55 14.95 1.58 6.90
C ARG A 55 15.66 2.56 5.96
N SER A 56 15.15 2.73 4.74
CA SER A 56 15.71 3.69 3.78
C SER A 56 15.50 5.13 4.23
N PHE A 57 14.30 5.49 4.71
CA PHE A 57 14.01 6.84 5.22
C PHE A 57 14.88 7.21 6.43
N ILE A 58 15.10 6.27 7.35
CA ILE A 58 16.01 6.46 8.49
C ILE A 58 17.44 6.73 8.00
N LYS A 59 17.94 5.91 7.05
CA LYS A 59 19.29 6.08 6.49
C LYS A 59 19.47 7.40 5.74
N LEU A 60 18.41 7.93 5.14
CA LEU A 60 18.42 9.22 4.43
C LEU A 60 18.30 10.42 5.36
N GLY A 61 18.11 10.20 6.67
CA GLY A 61 17.89 11.26 7.63
C GLY A 61 16.59 12.02 7.37
N ILE A 62 15.53 11.33 6.94
CA ILE A 62 14.21 11.94 6.81
C ILE A 62 13.65 12.17 8.21
N THR A 63 13.49 13.44 8.59
CA THR A 63 13.06 13.88 9.93
C THR A 63 11.54 13.97 10.07
N GLU A 64 10.83 14.22 8.97
CA GLU A 64 9.38 14.33 8.99
C GLU A 64 8.70 12.98 9.26
N SER A 65 7.66 12.97 10.09
CA SER A 65 6.96 11.75 10.51
C SER A 65 6.04 11.15 9.43
N ARG A 66 5.60 11.95 8.45
CA ARG A 66 4.56 11.58 7.48
C ARG A 66 4.89 10.30 6.69
N PRO A 67 6.10 10.13 6.10
CA PRO A 67 6.45 8.90 5.37
C PRO A 67 6.43 7.65 6.25
N TYR A 68 6.81 7.78 7.53
CA TYR A 68 6.79 6.69 8.49
C TYR A 68 5.38 6.27 8.86
N TRP A 69 4.48 7.23 9.09
CA TRP A 69 3.07 6.93 9.36
C TRP A 69 2.37 6.31 8.14
N SER A 70 2.69 6.76 6.92
CA SER A 70 2.18 6.11 5.70
C SER A 70 2.63 4.66 5.59
N MET A 71 3.93 4.37 5.79
CA MET A 71 4.45 2.99 5.73
C MET A 71 3.95 2.12 6.90
N ALA A 72 3.85 2.67 8.11
CA ALA A 72 3.30 1.94 9.25
C ALA A 72 1.82 1.58 9.03
N GLY A 73 1.03 2.50 8.47
CA GLY A 73 -0.36 2.25 8.10
C GLY A 73 -0.49 1.11 7.09
N PHE A 74 0.34 1.08 6.04
CA PHE A 74 0.35 -0.03 5.08
C PHE A 74 0.81 -1.36 5.68
N ALA A 75 1.77 -1.35 6.63
CA ALA A 75 2.15 -2.55 7.35
C ALA A 75 0.98 -3.09 8.19
N ILE A 76 0.18 -2.21 8.80
CA ILE A 76 -1.03 -2.59 9.55
C ILE A 76 -2.07 -3.22 8.61
N VAL A 77 -2.27 -2.68 7.41
CA VAL A 77 -3.13 -3.30 6.37
C VAL A 77 -2.64 -4.72 6.06
N GLY A 78 -1.35 -4.91 5.78
CA GLY A 78 -0.81 -6.25 5.49
C GLY A 78 -0.98 -7.25 6.64
N LEU A 79 -0.85 -6.80 7.90
CA LEU A 79 -1.12 -7.66 9.08
C LEU A 79 -2.61 -7.98 9.21
N GLY A 80 -3.48 -6.99 8.98
CA GLY A 80 -4.93 -7.14 8.97
C GLY A 80 -5.38 -8.15 7.91
N SER A 81 -4.92 -7.95 6.67
CA SER A 81 -5.19 -8.84 5.54
C SER A 81 -4.69 -10.26 5.78
N PHE A 82 -3.48 -10.44 6.33
CA PHE A 82 -2.99 -11.76 6.74
C PHE A 82 -3.96 -12.46 7.71
N CYS A 83 -4.41 -11.73 8.74
CA CYS A 83 -5.37 -12.25 9.73
C CYS A 83 -6.75 -12.53 9.12
N PHE A 84 -7.22 -11.67 8.22
CA PHE A 84 -8.49 -11.83 7.53
C PHE A 84 -8.49 -13.09 6.67
N HIS A 85 -7.58 -13.19 5.69
CA HIS A 85 -7.47 -14.38 4.85
C HIS A 85 -7.12 -15.65 5.65
N GLY A 86 -6.49 -15.48 6.83
CA GLY A 86 -6.11 -16.62 7.66
C GLY A 86 -7.29 -17.24 8.41
N SER A 87 -8.34 -16.46 8.67
CA SER A 87 -9.43 -16.86 9.57
C SER A 87 -10.83 -16.70 8.98
N LEU A 88 -11.03 -15.82 8.00
CA LEU A 88 -12.32 -15.44 7.41
C LEU A 88 -13.37 -15.05 8.46
N LEU A 89 -12.92 -14.31 9.47
CA LEU A 89 -13.79 -13.79 10.53
C LEU A 89 -14.13 -12.32 10.28
N PHE A 90 -15.36 -11.93 10.64
CA PHE A 90 -15.83 -10.55 10.46
C PHE A 90 -14.92 -9.52 11.14
N HIS A 91 -14.45 -9.80 12.36
CA HIS A 91 -13.59 -8.86 13.08
C HIS A 91 -12.21 -8.73 12.42
N THR A 92 -11.64 -9.82 11.89
CA THR A 92 -10.38 -9.75 11.13
C THR A 92 -10.57 -9.09 9.76
N GLN A 93 -11.74 -9.23 9.13
CA GLN A 93 -12.09 -8.46 7.94
C GLN A 93 -12.06 -6.95 8.23
N MET A 94 -12.60 -6.53 9.38
CA MET A 94 -12.51 -5.12 9.80
C MET A 94 -11.06 -4.68 10.11
N MET A 95 -10.20 -5.60 10.55
CA MET A 95 -8.77 -5.33 10.72
C MET A 95 -8.02 -5.17 9.40
N ASP A 96 -8.57 -5.64 8.29
CA ASP A 96 -8.03 -5.44 6.95
C ASP A 96 -8.61 -4.17 6.29
N GLU A 97 -9.92 -4.14 6.11
CA GLU A 97 -10.62 -3.13 5.33
C GLU A 97 -10.58 -1.73 5.96
N LEU A 98 -10.77 -1.60 7.28
CA LEU A 98 -10.80 -0.28 7.92
C LEU A 98 -9.42 0.41 7.90
N PRO A 99 -8.29 -0.28 8.22
CA PRO A 99 -6.96 0.31 8.07
C PRO A 99 -6.63 0.80 6.66
N MET A 100 -7.19 0.21 5.60
CA MET A 100 -7.00 0.72 4.23
C MET A 100 -7.49 2.17 4.09
N ILE A 101 -8.62 2.52 4.73
CA ILE A 101 -9.14 3.89 4.75
C ILE A 101 -8.19 4.80 5.53
N TYR A 102 -7.79 4.37 6.74
CA TYR A 102 -6.99 5.19 7.64
C TYR A 102 -5.60 5.49 7.06
N CYS A 103 -4.92 4.47 6.53
CA CYS A 103 -3.58 4.65 5.94
C CYS A 103 -3.65 5.51 4.67
N SER A 104 -4.71 5.38 3.89
CA SER A 104 -4.93 6.20 2.70
C SER A 104 -5.19 7.66 3.08
N CYS A 105 -5.95 7.92 4.15
CA CYS A 105 -6.09 9.27 4.69
C CYS A 105 -4.73 9.87 5.11
N VAL A 106 -3.87 9.10 5.77
CA VAL A 106 -2.51 9.55 6.14
C VAL A 106 -1.69 9.88 4.89
N LEU A 107 -1.74 9.03 3.86
CA LEU A 107 -1.02 9.29 2.61
C LEU A 107 -1.61 10.47 1.82
N VAL A 108 -2.94 10.63 1.79
CA VAL A 108 -3.62 11.78 1.18
C VAL A 108 -3.20 13.07 1.89
N PHE A 109 -3.14 13.06 3.23
CA PHE A 109 -2.60 14.19 4.00
C PHE A 109 -1.17 14.51 3.58
N ALA A 110 -0.29 13.51 3.51
CA ALA A 110 1.10 13.71 3.11
C ALA A 110 1.21 14.26 1.67
N ASN A 111 0.41 13.72 0.74
CA ASN A 111 0.39 14.10 -0.67
C ASN A 111 -0.11 15.54 -0.87
N LEU A 112 -1.21 15.94 -0.22
CA LEU A 112 -1.74 17.31 -0.27
C LEU A 112 -0.83 18.36 0.42
N ARG A 113 0.17 17.91 1.18
CA ARG A 113 1.09 18.75 1.97
C ARG A 113 2.55 18.60 1.55
N VAL A 114 2.78 18.15 0.31
CA VAL A 114 4.12 18.00 -0.28
C VAL A 114 4.87 19.34 -0.31
N PHE A 115 4.23 20.42 -0.74
CA PHE A 115 4.92 21.70 -0.93
C PHE A 115 4.85 22.61 0.30
N PRO A 116 5.91 23.35 0.66
CA PRO A 116 5.91 24.29 1.78
C PRO A 116 4.73 25.27 1.79
N GLU A 117 4.34 25.79 0.62
CA GLU A 117 3.22 26.72 0.44
C GLU A 117 1.86 26.07 0.69
N THR A 118 1.74 24.76 0.43
CA THR A 118 0.55 23.96 0.76
C THR A 118 0.55 23.47 2.21
N ASN A 119 1.70 23.55 2.91
CA ASN A 119 1.88 23.08 4.28
C ASN A 119 1.34 24.06 5.33
N LYS A 120 0.13 24.55 5.10
CA LYS A 120 -0.63 25.47 5.97
C LYS A 120 -1.95 24.81 6.37
N ASP A 121 -2.55 25.29 7.46
CA ASP A 121 -3.86 24.81 7.95
C ASP A 121 -3.93 23.29 8.10
N ASN A 122 -2.83 22.68 8.55
CA ASN A 122 -2.72 21.22 8.70
C ASN A 122 -3.78 20.65 9.64
N ASN A 123 -4.18 21.41 10.66
CA ASN A 123 -5.22 20.99 11.60
C ASN A 123 -6.58 20.82 10.92
N VAL A 124 -6.90 21.66 9.93
CA VAL A 124 -8.19 21.58 9.21
C VAL A 124 -8.23 20.34 8.34
N LEU A 125 -7.18 20.10 7.55
CA LEU A 125 -7.11 18.90 6.71
C LEU A 125 -7.06 17.62 7.56
N PHE A 126 -6.30 17.63 8.66
CA PHE A 126 -6.25 16.53 9.61
C PHE A 126 -7.63 16.23 10.22
N ALA A 127 -8.35 17.27 10.68
CA ALA A 127 -9.70 17.12 11.20
C ALA A 127 -10.69 16.60 10.14
N ALA A 128 -10.60 17.10 8.90
CA ALA A 128 -11.45 16.66 7.81
C ALA A 128 -11.24 15.17 7.45
N LEU A 129 -9.98 14.73 7.33
CA LEU A 129 -9.66 13.33 7.03
C LEU A 129 -9.98 12.38 8.21
N THR A 130 -9.86 12.88 9.44
CA THR A 130 -10.29 12.15 10.64
C THR A 130 -11.81 11.99 10.66
N ALA A 131 -12.55 13.07 10.40
CA ALA A 131 -14.01 13.04 10.31
C ALA A 131 -14.47 12.11 9.19
N TYR A 132 -13.82 12.17 8.02
CA TYR A 132 -14.07 11.24 6.91
C TYR A 132 -13.89 9.78 7.36
N SER A 133 -12.77 9.46 8.01
CA SER A 133 -12.49 8.10 8.50
C SER A 133 -13.55 7.63 9.51
N ILE A 134 -13.94 8.48 10.46
CA ILE A 134 -14.97 8.16 11.46
C ILE A 134 -16.33 7.90 10.78
N VAL A 135 -16.73 8.74 9.84
CA VAL A 135 -17.99 8.58 9.10
C VAL A 135 -17.99 7.29 8.29
N VAL A 136 -16.93 7.03 7.52
CA VAL A 136 -16.81 5.79 6.75
C VAL A 136 -16.87 4.57 7.67
N THR A 137 -16.14 4.56 8.78
CA THR A 137 -16.16 3.44 9.73
C THR A 137 -17.54 3.25 10.36
N ALA A 138 -18.17 4.30 10.86
CA ALA A 138 -19.49 4.22 11.48
C ALA A 138 -20.55 3.74 10.48
N THR A 139 -20.56 4.28 9.26
CA THR A 139 -21.47 3.84 8.20
C THR A 139 -21.18 2.41 7.77
N TYR A 140 -19.91 2.01 7.64
CA TYR A 140 -19.56 0.67 7.19
C TYR A 140 -19.95 -0.40 8.21
N LEU A 141 -19.72 -0.15 9.51
CA LEU A 141 -20.14 -1.03 10.59
C LEU A 141 -21.67 -1.11 10.76
N TYR A 142 -22.40 -0.10 10.30
CA TYR A 142 -23.86 -0.10 10.32
C TYR A 142 -24.48 -0.79 9.10
N VAL A 143 -23.98 -0.51 7.90
CA VAL A 143 -24.56 -1.00 6.63
C VAL A 143 -23.98 -2.37 6.23
N ILE A 144 -22.75 -2.67 6.62
CA ILE A 144 -22.03 -3.93 6.35
C ILE A 144 -22.10 -4.29 4.85
N ASN A 145 -21.79 -3.32 3.99
CA ASN A 145 -21.77 -3.50 2.55
C ASN A 145 -20.37 -3.23 1.98
N PRO A 146 -19.65 -4.25 1.48
CA PRO A 146 -18.26 -4.11 1.01
C PRO A 146 -18.14 -3.14 -0.19
N VAL A 147 -19.20 -2.95 -0.98
CA VAL A 147 -19.20 -1.97 -2.08
C VAL A 147 -19.11 -0.53 -1.54
N PHE A 148 -19.74 -0.24 -0.40
CA PHE A 148 -19.61 1.08 0.24
C PHE A 148 -18.16 1.36 0.66
N HIS A 149 -17.49 0.36 1.23
CA HIS A 149 -16.07 0.45 1.56
C HIS A 149 -15.22 0.66 0.31
N GLN A 150 -15.42 -0.15 -0.74
CA GLN A 150 -14.67 -0.06 -2.00
C GLN A 150 -14.79 1.33 -2.66
N VAL A 151 -16.00 1.91 -2.70
CA VAL A 151 -16.22 3.26 -3.24
C VAL A 151 -15.55 4.33 -2.38
N SER A 152 -15.68 4.23 -1.06
CA SER A 152 -15.03 5.16 -0.13
C SER A 152 -13.51 5.12 -0.29
N TYR A 153 -12.94 3.92 -0.30
CA TYR A 153 -11.53 3.69 -0.55
C TYR A 153 -11.08 4.23 -1.92
N GLY A 154 -11.85 3.92 -2.98
CA GLY A 154 -11.58 4.36 -4.35
C GLY A 154 -11.53 5.88 -4.50
N LEU A 155 -12.31 6.64 -3.71
CA LEU A 155 -12.23 8.10 -3.67
C LEU A 155 -10.86 8.58 -3.17
N LEU A 156 -10.34 8.00 -2.09
CA LEU A 156 -9.01 8.35 -1.57
C LEU A 156 -7.90 7.98 -2.57
N VAL A 157 -7.97 6.78 -3.15
CA VAL A 157 -7.03 6.33 -4.19
C VAL A 157 -7.06 7.22 -5.42
N SER A 158 -8.24 7.73 -5.80
CA SER A 158 -8.37 8.68 -6.93
C SER A 158 -7.61 9.97 -6.67
N ILE A 159 -7.66 10.52 -5.45
CA ILE A 159 -6.86 11.70 -5.08
C ILE A 159 -5.36 11.38 -5.23
N LEU A 160 -4.92 10.23 -4.71
CA LEU A 160 -3.52 9.79 -4.79
C LEU A 160 -3.05 9.55 -6.22
N THR A 161 -3.96 9.20 -7.13
CA THR A 161 -3.69 8.89 -8.54
C THR A 161 -3.65 10.14 -9.42
N PHE A 162 -4.59 11.06 -9.23
CA PHE A 162 -4.77 12.20 -10.15
C PHE A 162 -4.04 13.47 -9.71
N LEU A 163 -3.69 13.59 -8.43
CA LEU A 163 -2.97 14.76 -7.93
C LEU A 163 -1.48 14.81 -8.34
N PRO A 164 -0.68 13.72 -8.32
CA PRO A 164 0.75 13.78 -8.63
C PRO A 164 1.11 14.40 -9.99
N PRO A 165 0.39 14.13 -11.11
CA PRO A 165 0.62 14.82 -12.37
C PRO A 165 0.60 16.36 -12.28
N VAL A 166 -0.35 16.91 -11.52
CA VAL A 166 -0.47 18.36 -11.26
C VAL A 166 0.73 18.84 -10.45
N GLN A 167 1.16 18.06 -9.46
CA GLN A 167 2.32 18.36 -8.63
C GLN A 167 3.62 18.32 -9.42
N PHE A 168 3.76 17.42 -10.41
CA PHE A 168 4.94 17.39 -11.28
C PHE A 168 5.03 18.64 -12.16
N TYR A 169 3.90 19.11 -12.68
CA TYR A 169 3.84 20.37 -13.42
C TYR A 169 4.19 21.56 -12.52
N HIS A 170 3.70 21.54 -11.28
CA HIS A 170 4.05 22.53 -10.27
C HIS A 170 5.55 22.56 -9.95
N ILE A 171 6.19 21.38 -9.77
CA ILE A 171 7.64 21.27 -9.59
C ILE A 171 8.38 21.85 -10.78
N LYS A 172 7.98 21.49 -12.00
CA LYS A 172 8.62 21.95 -13.23
C LYS A 172 8.65 23.48 -13.35
N ASN A 173 7.58 24.16 -12.93
CA ASN A 173 7.45 25.60 -13.09
C ASN A 173 8.03 26.41 -11.92
N ASN A 174 7.91 25.91 -10.69
CA ASN A 174 8.28 26.66 -9.48
C ASN A 174 9.63 26.25 -8.89
N TYR A 175 10.16 25.07 -9.28
CA TYR A 175 11.44 24.54 -8.83
C TYR A 175 12.30 24.11 -10.04
N PRO A 176 12.68 25.05 -10.93
CA PRO A 176 13.34 24.75 -12.20
C PRO A 176 14.67 24.00 -12.05
N GLN A 177 15.33 24.12 -10.88
CA GLN A 177 16.54 23.37 -10.55
C GLN A 177 16.32 21.84 -10.52
N TYR A 178 15.08 21.38 -10.36
CA TYR A 178 14.71 19.95 -10.38
C TYR A 178 14.04 19.51 -11.68
N SER A 179 14.10 20.32 -12.73
CA SER A 179 13.52 19.97 -14.04
C SER A 179 14.02 18.62 -14.59
N ASN A 180 15.29 18.28 -14.35
CA ASN A 180 15.88 17.00 -14.70
C ASN A 180 15.41 15.81 -13.84
N ARG A 181 14.69 16.05 -12.73
CA ARG A 181 14.13 15.01 -11.85
C ARG A 181 12.72 14.60 -12.23
N ILE A 182 12.02 15.41 -13.03
CA ILE A 182 10.62 15.21 -13.43
C ILE A 182 10.41 13.90 -14.20
N GLU A 183 11.35 13.53 -15.07
CA GLU A 183 11.27 12.26 -15.81
C GLU A 183 11.27 11.05 -14.84
N GLY A 184 12.10 11.11 -13.80
CA GLY A 184 12.11 10.08 -12.75
C GLY A 184 10.80 9.99 -11.99
N LEU A 185 10.15 11.14 -11.70
CA LEU A 185 8.83 11.20 -11.07
C LEU A 185 7.74 10.58 -11.94
N TRP A 186 7.75 10.84 -13.24
CA TRP A 186 6.83 10.17 -14.18
C TRP A 186 7.07 8.67 -14.27
N LYS A 187 8.33 8.23 -14.21
CA LYS A 187 8.67 6.80 -14.25
C LYS A 187 8.14 6.06 -13.02
N ILE A 188 8.33 6.59 -11.81
CA ILE A 188 7.79 5.98 -10.58
C ILE A 188 6.26 6.08 -10.53
N TYR A 189 5.68 7.16 -11.05
CA TYR A 189 4.23 7.30 -11.20
C TYR A 189 3.62 6.19 -12.06
N TRP A 190 4.15 5.96 -13.27
CA TRP A 190 3.65 4.88 -14.12
C TRP A 190 3.89 3.50 -13.54
N TYR A 191 5.01 3.31 -12.83
CA TYR A 191 5.28 2.08 -12.10
C TYR A 191 4.24 1.81 -11.00
N ASP A 192 3.86 2.84 -10.25
CA ASP A 192 2.75 2.79 -9.28
C ASP A 192 1.42 2.43 -9.99
N ILE A 193 1.00 3.23 -10.96
CA ILE A 193 -0.27 3.05 -11.68
C ILE A 193 -0.40 1.68 -12.34
N ILE A 194 0.64 1.22 -13.05
CA ILE A 194 0.61 -0.08 -13.73
C ILE A 194 0.54 -1.21 -12.71
N SER A 195 1.29 -1.13 -11.61
CA SER A 195 1.27 -2.16 -10.57
C SER A 195 -0.08 -2.21 -9.85
N TYR A 196 -0.62 -1.05 -9.49
CA TYR A 196 -1.87 -0.92 -8.75
C TYR A 196 -3.08 -1.33 -9.60
N LEU A 197 -3.21 -0.78 -10.81
CA LEU A 197 -4.31 -1.10 -11.72
C LEU A 197 -4.18 -2.52 -12.27
N GLY A 198 -2.95 -3.01 -12.49
CA GLY A 198 -2.70 -4.40 -12.86
C GLY A 198 -3.18 -5.36 -11.76
N GLY A 199 -2.85 -5.06 -10.51
CA GLY A 199 -3.41 -5.78 -9.36
C GLY A 199 -4.94 -5.71 -9.33
N PHE A 200 -5.53 -4.52 -9.47
CA PHE A 200 -6.99 -4.34 -9.45
C PHE A 200 -7.70 -5.10 -10.55
N PHE A 201 -7.10 -5.14 -11.75
CA PHE A 201 -7.60 -5.95 -12.85
C PHE A 201 -7.60 -7.44 -12.47
N LEU A 202 -6.49 -7.97 -11.94
CA LEU A 202 -6.40 -9.37 -11.52
C LEU A 202 -7.38 -9.70 -10.39
N TRP A 203 -7.58 -8.79 -9.44
CA TRP A 203 -8.62 -8.91 -8.41
C TRP A 203 -10.02 -9.05 -9.03
N ASN A 204 -10.37 -8.22 -10.02
CA ASN A 204 -11.67 -8.34 -10.70
C ASN A 204 -11.80 -9.66 -11.46
N VAL A 205 -10.73 -10.13 -12.12
CA VAL A 205 -10.72 -11.44 -12.79
C VAL A 205 -10.93 -12.56 -11.77
N ASP A 206 -10.25 -12.52 -10.63
CA ASP A 206 -10.41 -13.49 -9.53
C ASP A 206 -11.88 -13.61 -9.08
N ASN A 207 -12.55 -12.47 -8.88
CA ASN A 207 -13.94 -12.42 -8.44
C ASN A 207 -14.94 -12.89 -9.51
N ASN A 208 -14.74 -12.54 -10.78
CA ASN A 208 -15.74 -12.76 -11.83
C ASN A 208 -15.63 -14.12 -12.53
N ILE A 209 -14.44 -14.73 -12.58
CA ILE A 209 -14.22 -16.03 -13.26
C ILE A 209 -13.65 -17.10 -12.32
N CYS A 210 -14.03 -17.03 -11.05
CA CYS A 210 -13.48 -17.90 -10.00
C CYS A 210 -13.61 -19.40 -10.30
N GLU A 211 -14.77 -19.86 -10.79
CA GLU A 211 -14.98 -21.28 -11.09
C GLU A 211 -14.00 -21.80 -12.15
N SER A 212 -13.76 -21.02 -13.21
CA SER A 212 -12.78 -21.32 -14.25
C SER A 212 -11.35 -21.34 -13.69
N LEU A 213 -11.00 -20.39 -12.81
CA LEU A 213 -9.69 -20.35 -12.16
C LEU A 213 -9.48 -21.57 -11.25
N ARG A 214 -10.49 -22.00 -10.49
CA ARG A 214 -10.45 -23.24 -9.68
C ARG A 214 -10.29 -24.48 -10.55
N ALA A 215 -10.99 -24.55 -11.69
CA ALA A 215 -10.83 -25.65 -12.64
C ALA A 215 -9.40 -25.73 -13.20
N ILE A 216 -8.84 -24.60 -13.65
CA ILE A 216 -7.46 -24.52 -14.13
C ILE A 216 -6.46 -24.93 -13.03
N ARG A 217 -6.64 -24.45 -11.79
CA ARG A 217 -5.77 -24.83 -10.66
C ARG A 217 -5.78 -26.33 -10.38
N LYS A 218 -6.94 -26.98 -10.52
CA LYS A 218 -7.09 -28.42 -10.35
C LYS A 218 -6.38 -29.22 -11.44
N GLU A 219 -6.40 -28.75 -12.68
CA GLU A 219 -5.71 -29.39 -13.81
C GLU A 219 -4.19 -29.20 -13.75
N VAL A 220 -3.73 -27.99 -13.45
CA VAL A 220 -2.31 -27.63 -13.45
C VAL A 220 -1.56 -28.21 -12.23
N GLY A 221 -2.19 -28.19 -11.04
CA GLY A 221 -1.58 -28.70 -9.81
C GLY A 221 -0.38 -27.89 -9.30
N TYR A 222 0.23 -28.33 -8.18
CA TYR A 222 1.40 -27.65 -7.60
C TYR A 222 2.70 -27.98 -8.34
N PRO A 223 3.66 -27.02 -8.43
CA PRO A 223 3.61 -25.67 -7.83
C PRO A 223 2.91 -24.62 -8.69
N LEU A 224 2.63 -24.91 -9.98
CA LEU A 224 2.19 -23.91 -10.95
C LEU A 224 0.78 -23.34 -10.69
N ARG A 225 -0.09 -24.05 -9.95
CA ARG A 225 -1.43 -23.56 -9.61
C ARG A 225 -1.42 -22.23 -8.87
N VAL A 226 -0.36 -21.92 -8.13
CA VAL A 226 -0.22 -20.67 -7.36
C VAL A 226 -0.26 -19.45 -8.28
N LEU A 227 0.18 -19.59 -9.54
CA LEU A 227 0.13 -18.52 -10.53
C LEU A 227 -1.31 -18.08 -10.85
N PHE A 228 -2.30 -18.94 -10.61
CA PHE A 228 -3.72 -18.69 -10.86
C PHE A 228 -4.49 -18.27 -9.59
N GLU A 229 -3.82 -18.09 -8.45
CA GLU A 229 -4.38 -17.42 -7.27
C GLU A 229 -4.33 -15.90 -7.54
N LEU A 230 -5.28 -15.37 -8.32
CA LEU A 230 -5.15 -14.01 -8.86
C LEU A 230 -5.23 -12.93 -7.79
N HIS A 231 -5.89 -13.24 -6.67
CA HIS A 231 -5.91 -12.39 -5.48
C HIS A 231 -4.51 -12.23 -4.82
N VAL A 232 -3.61 -13.20 -4.96
CA VAL A 232 -2.20 -13.05 -4.53
C VAL A 232 -1.51 -11.93 -5.30
N TRP A 233 -1.73 -11.87 -6.62
CA TRP A 233 -1.13 -10.85 -7.46
C TRP A 233 -1.74 -9.47 -7.23
N TRP A 234 -2.97 -9.40 -6.73
CA TRP A 234 -3.55 -8.17 -6.18
C TRP A 234 -2.74 -7.65 -4.99
N HIS A 235 -2.40 -8.49 -4.01
CA HIS A 235 -1.56 -8.09 -2.87
C HIS A 235 -0.17 -7.62 -3.33
N VAL A 236 0.44 -8.34 -4.28
CA VAL A 236 1.74 -7.95 -4.84
C VAL A 236 1.67 -6.61 -5.56
N GLY A 237 0.70 -6.45 -6.47
CA GLY A 237 0.54 -5.25 -7.29
C GLY A 237 0.24 -4.00 -6.47
N THR A 238 -0.72 -4.11 -5.54
CA THR A 238 -1.08 -2.98 -4.66
C THR A 238 -0.02 -2.71 -3.61
N GLY A 239 0.70 -3.72 -3.12
CA GLY A 239 1.85 -3.53 -2.24
C GLY A 239 2.98 -2.74 -2.92
N ILE A 240 3.33 -3.12 -4.16
CA ILE A 240 4.32 -2.42 -4.98
C ILE A 240 3.87 -1.00 -5.32
N GLY A 241 2.61 -0.83 -5.74
CA GLY A 241 2.04 0.47 -6.06
C GLY A 241 2.04 1.40 -4.84
N SER A 242 1.50 0.94 -3.71
CA SER A 242 1.48 1.71 -2.46
C SER A 242 2.88 2.10 -1.99
N TYR A 243 3.87 1.19 -2.10
CA TYR A 243 5.27 1.51 -1.83
C TYR A 243 5.77 2.65 -2.73
N ALA A 244 5.55 2.53 -4.05
CA ALA A 244 5.96 3.54 -5.02
C ALA A 244 5.28 4.89 -4.78
N ALA A 245 3.99 4.90 -4.42
CA ALA A 245 3.23 6.11 -4.08
C ALA A 245 3.85 6.87 -2.90
N VAL A 246 4.16 6.17 -1.79
CA VAL A 246 4.79 6.80 -0.62
C VAL A 246 6.20 7.27 -0.94
N VAL A 247 6.99 6.48 -1.66
CA VAL A 247 8.35 6.88 -2.09
C VAL A 247 8.30 8.12 -2.96
N MET A 248 7.36 8.19 -3.90
CA MET A 248 7.13 9.33 -4.78
C MET A 248 6.74 10.58 -3.98
N VAL A 249 5.76 10.49 -3.08
CA VAL A 249 5.35 11.61 -2.21
C VAL A 249 6.50 12.08 -1.32
N THR A 250 7.25 11.15 -0.73
CA THR A 250 8.43 11.45 0.10
C THR A 250 9.50 12.16 -0.73
N TYR A 251 9.77 11.69 -1.94
CA TYR A 251 10.77 12.29 -2.82
C TYR A 251 10.36 13.70 -3.27
N MET A 252 9.11 13.89 -3.69
CA MET A 252 8.60 15.23 -4.02
C MET A 252 8.72 16.18 -2.84
N ARG A 253 8.42 15.70 -1.62
CA ARG A 253 8.57 16.50 -0.40
C ARG A 253 10.03 16.89 -0.18
N CYS A 254 10.96 15.95 -0.31
CA CYS A 254 12.40 16.21 -0.19
C CYS A 254 12.86 17.31 -1.15
N LEU A 255 12.50 17.20 -2.44
CA LEU A 255 12.80 18.21 -3.45
C LEU A 255 12.19 19.57 -3.07
N ALA A 256 10.92 19.60 -2.68
CA ALA A 256 10.23 20.83 -2.31
C ALA A 256 10.82 21.52 -1.06
N THR A 257 11.50 20.77 -0.20
CA THR A 257 12.22 21.28 0.99
C THR A 257 13.70 21.58 0.76
N GLY A 258 14.21 21.40 -0.47
CA GLY A 258 15.61 21.70 -0.81
C GLY A 258 16.60 20.57 -0.52
N ARG A 259 16.15 19.32 -0.39
CA ARG A 259 17.02 18.14 -0.19
C ARG A 259 17.58 17.63 -1.52
N ASP A 260 18.49 18.42 -2.11
CA ASP A 260 19.16 18.15 -3.40
C ASP A 260 20.08 16.94 -3.35
N ASP A 261 20.45 16.53 -2.15
CA ASP A 261 21.26 15.34 -1.90
C ASP A 261 20.52 14.05 -2.23
N ILE A 262 19.19 14.04 -2.20
CA ILE A 262 18.38 12.85 -2.42
C ILE A 262 18.15 12.63 -3.92
N GLU A 263 18.32 11.40 -4.36
CA GLU A 263 18.04 10.97 -5.73
C GLU A 263 17.14 9.73 -5.77
N LEU A 264 16.25 9.72 -6.75
CA LEU A 264 15.55 8.51 -7.15
C LEU A 264 16.43 7.67 -8.09
N ARG A 265 16.68 6.42 -7.72
CA ARG A 265 17.40 5.41 -8.52
C ARG A 265 16.56 4.15 -8.68
N TRP A 266 16.95 3.30 -9.63
CA TRP A 266 16.27 2.04 -9.92
C TRP A 266 17.23 0.88 -9.64
N ALA A 267 17.10 0.26 -8.47
CA ALA A 267 17.88 -0.90 -8.08
C ALA A 267 17.55 -2.09 -9.02
N GLY A 268 18.58 -2.67 -9.63
CA GLY A 268 18.43 -3.71 -10.65
C GLY A 268 17.62 -3.24 -11.88
N GLY A 269 17.46 -1.93 -12.09
CA GLY A 269 16.65 -1.36 -13.18
C GLY A 269 15.14 -1.38 -12.95
N ILE A 270 14.65 -2.06 -11.91
CA ILE A 270 13.23 -2.38 -11.71
C ILE A 270 12.62 -1.83 -10.43
N PHE A 271 13.41 -1.62 -9.37
CA PHE A 271 12.88 -1.27 -8.06
C PHE A 271 13.27 0.15 -7.66
N PRO A 272 12.31 1.08 -7.50
CA PRO A 272 12.63 2.47 -7.20
C PRO A 272 13.13 2.62 -5.76
N VAL A 273 14.27 3.28 -5.58
CA VAL A 273 14.88 3.52 -4.28
C VAL A 273 15.36 4.97 -4.17
N LEU A 274 15.25 5.55 -2.98
CA LEU A 274 15.85 6.84 -2.67
C LEU A 274 17.24 6.63 -2.10
N ILE A 275 18.22 7.36 -2.62
CA ILE A 275 19.60 7.36 -2.13
C ILE A 275 20.04 8.79 -1.82
N SER A 276 21.02 8.97 -0.94
CA SER A 276 21.67 10.26 -0.74
C SER A 276 23.04 10.28 -1.42
N ARG A 277 23.41 11.44 -1.99
CA ARG A 277 24.75 11.73 -2.49
C ARG A 277 25.75 12.00 -1.36
N LEU A 278 25.26 12.21 -0.15
CA LEU A 278 26.06 12.53 1.03
C LEU A 278 26.51 11.26 1.74
N ASN A 279 27.63 11.35 2.46
CA ASN A 279 28.07 10.29 3.36
C ASN A 279 27.31 10.32 4.69
N GLU A 280 27.41 9.23 5.47
CA GLU A 280 26.66 9.06 6.72
C GLU A 280 26.88 10.20 7.74
N LYS A 281 28.11 10.74 7.82
CA LYS A 281 28.43 11.84 8.72
C LYS A 281 27.70 13.13 8.32
N GLN A 282 27.70 13.45 7.03
CA GLN A 282 27.00 14.61 6.49
C GLN A 282 25.47 14.51 6.69
N ILE A 283 24.91 13.31 6.54
CA ILE A 283 23.48 13.06 6.79
C ILE A 283 23.15 13.30 8.26
N ALA A 284 23.97 12.78 9.19
CA ALA A 284 23.76 12.95 10.62
C ALA A 284 23.82 14.42 11.06
N ASP A 285 24.75 15.20 10.48
CA ASP A 285 24.88 16.63 10.78
C ASP A 285 23.69 17.44 10.24
N LEU A 286 23.19 17.12 9.04
CA LEU A 286 21.98 17.73 8.47
C LEU A 286 20.74 17.43 9.31
N ALA A 287 20.52 16.18 9.71
CA ALA A 287 19.36 15.78 10.52
C ALA A 287 19.31 16.52 11.87
N LYS A 288 20.48 16.70 12.52
CA LYS A 288 20.59 17.49 13.76
C LYS A 288 20.27 18.96 13.54
N SER A 289 20.66 19.52 12.39
CA SER A 289 20.37 20.92 12.06
C SER A 289 18.89 21.17 11.81
N GLU A 290 18.19 20.23 11.17
CA GLU A 290 16.74 20.29 10.96
C GLU A 290 15.97 20.19 12.28
N GLN A 291 16.33 19.23 13.14
CA GLN A 291 15.69 19.09 14.46
C GLN A 291 15.79 20.36 15.31
N LYS A 292 16.93 21.08 15.25
CA LYS A 292 17.11 22.36 15.94
C LYS A 292 16.28 23.52 15.38
N LYS A 293 15.84 23.44 14.12
CA LYS A 293 14.98 24.46 13.50
C LYS A 293 13.50 24.25 13.83
N THR A 294 13.12 23.03 14.22
CA THR A 294 11.74 22.62 14.52
C THR A 294 11.44 22.53 16.02
N ALA A 295 12.46 22.67 16.89
CA ALA A 295 12.33 22.75 18.35
C ALA A 295 12.32 24.21 18.80
#